data_AF-A0A6C0F7V6-F1
#
_entry.id   AF-A0A6C0F7V6-F1
#
_cell.length_a   1.000
_cell.length_b   1.000
_cell.length_c   1.000
_cell.angle_alpha   90.00
_cell.angle_beta   90.00
_cell.angle_gamma   90.00
#
_symmetry.space_group_name_H-M   'P 1'
#
loop_
_entity.id
_entity.type
_entity.pdbx_description
1 polymer ?
#
loop_
_entity_poly.entity_id
_entity_poly.type
_entity_poly.pdbx_seq_one_letter_code
_entity_poly.pdbx_strand_id
1 'polypeptide(L)'
;MSDSESEENIDIVYELINTEGFNIDAEKLQSIEEEIREKYNLWNSDDKTVLNHMRAYLLEETFNINIDENKPQINNEDCIDEHDFEETETEVDSDEEEQMEKDMEIEDNMEEEESKLDNWLHENKYFESYMDDDVISQIYNDFRSGDLNKKDAIQNFEHHKAQSLSKIQAEDPEFVPDPTWLCEIKCQQEKTDFCLNKDNFENLIREITQDINSNITNFEPEVFEMLQSVSEDYLLEKFRFANYQAIHSGRDEIRPKDFYSIRF
;
A
#
# COMPACT_ATOMS: atom_id res chain seq x y z
N MET A 1 43.14 30.56 -20.54
CA MET A 1 42.30 30.98 -19.40
C MET A 1 41.26 29.88 -19.27
N SER A 2 41.67 28.67 -18.86
CA SER A 2 41.83 28.21 -17.47
C SER A 2 40.49 28.24 -16.74
N ASP A 3 39.80 27.11 -16.77
CA ASP A 3 38.96 26.61 -15.67
C ASP A 3 38.95 25.08 -15.82
N SER A 4 40.04 24.48 -15.34
CA SER A 4 40.12 23.08 -14.93
C SER A 4 39.83 23.01 -13.43
N GLU A 5 39.35 21.85 -12.98
CA GLU A 5 39.38 21.37 -11.59
C GLU A 5 38.35 21.94 -10.61
N SER A 6 37.20 21.27 -10.58
CA SER A 6 36.71 20.73 -9.30
C SER A 6 36.37 19.25 -9.50
N GLU A 7 37.38 18.45 -9.84
CA GLU A 7 37.35 17.03 -9.48
C GLU A 7 37.35 17.03 -7.95
N GLU A 8 36.17 16.85 -7.37
CA GLU A 8 36.04 16.58 -5.94
C GLU A 8 36.91 15.35 -5.67
N ASN A 9 38.04 15.58 -5.00
CA ASN A 9 38.96 14.55 -4.59
C ASN A 9 38.22 13.74 -3.51
N ILE A 10 37.64 12.62 -3.94
CA ILE A 10 36.84 11.76 -3.09
C ILE A 10 37.81 11.00 -2.18
N ASP A 11 37.76 11.28 -0.87
CA ASP A 11 38.44 10.45 0.12
C ASP A 11 37.67 9.13 0.25
N ILE A 12 38.12 8.13 -0.51
CA ILE A 12 37.49 6.81 -0.65
C ILE A 12 37.27 6.15 0.71
N VAL A 13 38.21 6.30 1.65
CA VAL A 13 38.12 5.73 2.99
C VAL A 13 37.02 6.41 3.80
N TYR A 14 36.90 7.74 3.68
CA TYR A 14 35.84 8.50 4.36
C TYR A 14 34.45 8.17 3.81
N GLU A 15 34.30 8.01 2.49
CA GLU A 15 33.01 7.66 1.86
C GLU A 15 32.55 6.27 2.32
N LEU A 16 33.43 5.26 2.31
CA LEU A 16 33.07 3.90 2.70
C LEU A 16 32.68 3.76 4.18
N ILE A 17 33.38 4.46 5.09
CA ILE A 17 33.10 4.36 6.53
C ILE A 17 31.85 5.19 6.90
N ASN A 18 31.77 6.46 6.46
CA ASN A 18 30.77 7.39 6.97
C ASN A 18 29.48 7.47 6.13
N THR A 19 29.51 7.13 4.85
CA THR A 19 28.32 7.17 3.99
C THR A 19 27.73 5.78 3.74
N GLU A 20 28.57 4.76 3.63
CA GLU A 20 28.13 3.38 3.37
C GLU A 20 28.15 2.46 4.61
N GLY A 21 28.66 2.94 5.76
CA GLY A 21 28.55 2.25 7.04
C GLY A 21 29.40 1.00 7.18
N PHE A 22 30.47 0.84 6.37
CA PHE A 22 31.39 -0.29 6.50
C PHE A 22 32.20 -0.18 7.81
N ASN A 23 32.01 -1.13 8.72
CA ASN A 23 32.75 -1.21 9.98
C ASN A 23 34.11 -1.92 9.79
N ILE A 24 34.99 -1.32 8.98
CA ILE A 24 36.33 -1.84 8.65
C ILE A 24 37.38 -0.82 9.09
N ASP A 25 38.46 -1.28 9.72
CA ASP A 25 39.57 -0.43 10.12
C ASP A 25 40.19 0.32 8.92
N ALA A 26 40.41 1.62 9.07
CA ALA A 26 40.89 2.50 8.01
C ALA A 26 42.23 2.05 7.39
N GLU A 27 43.13 1.45 8.18
CA GLU A 27 44.40 0.90 7.69
C GLU A 27 44.20 -0.33 6.80
N LYS A 28 43.19 -1.16 7.08
CA LYS A 28 42.85 -2.32 6.26
C LYS A 28 42.26 -1.86 4.91
N LEU A 29 41.43 -0.81 4.92
CA LEU A 29 40.89 -0.22 3.67
C LEU A 29 41.99 0.37 2.79
N GLN A 30 42.99 1.02 3.38
CA GLN A 30 44.14 1.52 2.61
C GLN A 30 44.97 0.40 1.99
N SER A 31 45.17 -0.72 2.70
CA SER A 31 45.82 -1.89 2.11
C SER A 31 45.04 -2.49 0.94
N ILE A 32 43.70 -2.53 1.04
CA ILE A 32 42.82 -3.04 -0.03
C ILE A 32 42.83 -2.10 -1.23
N GLU A 33 42.87 -0.79 -1.00
CA GLU A 33 43.03 0.20 -2.06
C GLU A 33 44.32 -0.01 -2.86
N GLU A 34 45.46 -0.16 -2.18
CA GLU A 34 46.75 -0.40 -2.83
C GLU A 34 46.73 -1.70 -3.64
N GLU A 35 46.16 -2.77 -3.09
CA GLU A 35 46.04 -4.07 -3.76
C GLU A 35 45.18 -3.99 -5.03
N ILE A 36 44.07 -3.25 -4.99
CA ILE A 36 43.19 -3.06 -6.15
C ILE A 36 43.84 -2.17 -7.21
N ARG A 37 44.53 -1.11 -6.79
CA ARG A 37 45.27 -0.22 -7.72
C ARG A 37 46.39 -0.99 -8.43
N GLU A 38 47.08 -1.89 -7.72
CA GLU A 38 48.09 -2.76 -8.32
C GLU A 38 47.47 -3.82 -9.25
N LYS A 39 46.44 -4.53 -8.80
CA LYS A 39 45.80 -5.63 -9.54
C LYS A 39 45.19 -5.18 -10.87
N TYR A 40 44.60 -3.99 -10.91
CA TYR A 40 43.93 -3.45 -12.10
C TYR A 40 44.72 -2.33 -12.80
N ASN A 41 45.96 -2.05 -12.37
CA ASN A 41 46.81 -0.95 -12.87
C ASN A 41 46.11 0.43 -12.85
N LEU A 42 45.38 0.75 -11.78
CA LEU A 42 44.54 1.95 -11.64
C LEU A 42 45.26 3.14 -10.98
N TRP A 43 46.59 3.22 -11.09
CA TRP A 43 47.39 4.29 -10.49
C TRP A 43 47.09 5.69 -11.04
N ASN A 44 46.60 5.78 -12.28
CA ASN A 44 46.25 7.04 -12.96
C ASN A 44 44.75 7.15 -13.29
N SER A 45 43.91 6.33 -12.65
CA SER A 45 42.48 6.26 -12.93
C SER A 45 41.69 7.07 -11.90
N ASP A 46 40.55 7.63 -12.32
CA ASP A 46 39.66 8.42 -11.46
C ASP A 46 39.29 7.67 -10.17
N ASP A 47 39.31 8.36 -9.03
CA ASP A 47 39.06 7.77 -7.70
C ASP A 47 37.69 7.09 -7.59
N LYS A 48 36.71 7.53 -8.38
CA LYS A 48 35.39 6.89 -8.50
C LYS A 48 35.46 5.48 -9.09
N THR A 49 36.40 5.23 -10.00
CA THR A 49 36.65 3.91 -10.58
C THR A 49 37.26 2.98 -9.55
N VAL A 50 38.18 3.49 -8.73
CA VAL A 50 38.84 2.74 -7.67
C VAL A 50 37.85 2.41 -6.54
N LEU A 51 36.99 3.37 -6.17
CA LEU A 51 35.88 3.17 -5.23
C LEU A 51 34.94 2.05 -5.67
N ASN A 52 34.55 2.01 -6.95
CA ASN A 52 33.67 0.94 -7.46
C ASN A 52 34.33 -0.45 -7.42
N HIS A 53 35.64 -0.53 -7.68
CA HIS A 53 36.37 -1.80 -7.54
C HIS A 53 36.50 -2.21 -6.07
N MET A 54 36.69 -1.24 -5.16
CA MET A 54 36.67 -1.49 -3.72
C MET A 54 35.31 -1.97 -3.23
N ARG A 55 34.21 -1.34 -3.66
CA ARG A 55 32.85 -1.81 -3.36
C ARG A 55 32.63 -3.26 -3.82
N ALA A 56 33.05 -3.57 -5.05
CA ALA A 56 32.93 -4.92 -5.59
C ALA A 56 33.74 -5.94 -4.76
N TYR A 57 34.97 -5.59 -4.38
CA TYR A 57 35.85 -6.44 -3.56
C TYR A 57 35.30 -6.65 -2.14
N LEU A 58 34.82 -5.59 -1.48
CA LEU A 58 34.24 -5.68 -0.15
C LEU A 58 32.93 -6.46 -0.15
N LEU A 59 32.10 -6.30 -1.19
CA LEU A 59 30.92 -7.14 -1.39
C LEU A 59 31.32 -8.61 -1.56
N GLU A 60 32.32 -8.91 -2.37
CA GLU A 60 32.84 -10.27 -2.52
C GLU A 60 33.33 -10.85 -1.18
N GLU A 61 34.04 -10.08 -0.36
CA GLU A 61 34.51 -10.50 0.96
C GLU A 61 33.34 -10.73 1.95
N THR A 62 32.28 -9.89 1.91
CA THR A 62 31.07 -10.11 2.73
C THR A 62 30.25 -11.32 2.29
N PHE A 63 30.20 -11.63 0.99
CA PHE A 63 29.53 -12.82 0.47
C PHE A 63 30.35 -14.10 0.68
N ASN A 64 31.67 -14.01 0.84
CA ASN A 64 32.55 -15.15 1.13
C ASN A 64 32.59 -15.57 2.61
N ILE A 65 31.89 -14.87 3.50
CA ILE A 65 31.73 -15.28 4.92
C ILE A 65 30.62 -16.33 5.09
N ASN A 66 29.85 -16.67 4.05
CA ASN A 66 28.71 -17.59 4.15
C ASN A 66 28.80 -18.85 3.29
N ILE A 67 30.01 -19.35 3.05
CA ILE A 67 30.21 -20.71 2.52
C ILE A 67 31.21 -21.46 3.43
N ASP A 68 30.65 -22.00 4.51
CA ASP A 68 31.10 -23.17 5.28
C ASP A 68 32.54 -23.16 5.85
N GLU A 69 32.67 -22.71 7.11
CA GLU A 69 33.53 -23.32 8.15
C GLU A 69 33.38 -22.54 9.47
N ASN A 70 32.29 -22.76 10.23
CA ASN A 70 32.26 -22.61 11.70
C ASN A 70 30.94 -23.13 12.29
N LYS A 71 30.89 -24.44 12.50
CA LYS A 71 29.99 -25.08 13.46
C LYS A 71 30.54 -24.80 14.87
N PRO A 72 29.86 -24.06 15.76
CA PRO A 72 30.34 -23.92 17.12
C PRO A 72 30.10 -25.25 17.85
N GLN A 73 31.18 -25.94 18.21
CA GLN A 73 31.14 -26.93 19.30
C GLN A 73 31.18 -26.16 20.62
N ILE A 74 30.04 -26.07 21.28
CA ILE A 74 29.98 -25.59 22.66
C ILE A 74 30.19 -26.80 23.56
N ASN A 75 31.36 -26.85 24.20
CA ASN A 75 31.68 -27.76 25.28
C ASN A 75 30.99 -27.26 26.56
N ASN A 76 30.30 -28.18 27.22
CA ASN A 76 29.74 -28.02 28.55
C ASN A 76 30.86 -27.85 29.57
N GLU A 77 30.98 -26.67 30.18
CA GLU A 77 31.42 -26.46 31.57
C GLU A 77 31.39 -24.95 31.86
N ASP A 78 30.81 -24.61 33.02
CA ASP A 78 30.82 -23.31 33.71
C ASP A 78 29.63 -22.33 33.51
N CYS A 79 28.58 -22.69 34.25
CA CYS A 79 27.42 -21.95 34.78
C CYS A 79 27.58 -20.44 35.03
N ILE A 80 26.52 -19.68 34.71
CA ILE A 80 25.93 -18.67 35.61
C ILE A 80 24.39 -18.73 35.46
N ASP A 81 23.70 -18.88 36.59
CA ASP A 81 22.25 -19.13 36.74
C ASP A 81 21.35 -18.12 35.99
N GLU A 82 20.50 -18.64 35.10
CA GLU A 82 19.26 -17.98 34.66
C GLU A 82 18.07 -18.70 35.28
N HIS A 83 17.14 -17.90 35.80
CA HIS A 83 15.93 -18.34 36.47
C HIS A 83 15.11 -19.34 35.63
N ASP A 84 14.77 -20.48 36.26
CA ASP A 84 13.72 -21.40 35.83
C ASP A 84 12.42 -20.65 35.50
N PHE A 85 12.09 -20.57 34.22
CA PHE A 85 10.71 -20.59 33.76
C PHE A 85 10.52 -21.92 33.05
N GLU A 86 9.88 -22.87 33.72
CA GLU A 86 9.37 -24.08 33.08
C GLU A 86 8.29 -23.66 32.08
N GLU A 87 8.64 -23.54 30.80
CA GLU A 87 7.66 -23.64 29.72
C GLU A 87 7.23 -25.11 29.65
N THR A 88 6.17 -25.42 30.37
CA THR A 88 5.41 -26.63 30.08
C THR A 88 4.77 -26.45 28.72
N GLU A 89 5.35 -27.03 27.67
CA GLU A 89 4.65 -27.27 26.41
C GLU A 89 3.38 -28.05 26.75
N THR A 90 2.24 -27.37 26.64
CA THR A 90 0.94 -28.01 26.75
C THR A 90 0.67 -28.64 25.41
N GLU A 91 0.72 -29.98 25.35
CA GLU A 91 0.21 -30.73 24.20
C GLU A 91 -1.29 -30.40 24.10
N VAL A 92 -1.65 -29.53 23.14
CA VAL A 92 -3.05 -29.28 22.78
C VAL A 92 -3.54 -30.56 22.10
N ASP A 93 -4.58 -31.18 22.63
CA ASP A 93 -5.13 -32.41 22.06
C ASP A 93 -5.53 -32.17 20.59
N SER A 94 -5.31 -33.15 19.70
CA SER A 94 -5.62 -33.01 18.26
C SER A 94 -7.06 -32.58 17.98
N ASP A 95 -7.96 -32.93 18.90
CA ASP A 95 -9.38 -32.59 18.84
C ASP A 95 -9.64 -31.12 19.19
N GLU A 96 -8.78 -30.49 20.03
CA GLU A 96 -8.83 -29.06 20.36
C GLU A 96 -8.21 -28.20 19.24
N GLU A 97 -7.16 -28.67 18.56
CA GLU A 97 -6.58 -28.01 17.39
C GLU A 97 -7.56 -28.00 16.21
N GLU A 98 -8.23 -29.13 15.94
CA GLU A 98 -9.28 -29.21 14.90
C GLU A 98 -10.51 -28.35 15.24
N GLN A 99 -10.78 -28.14 16.53
CA GLN A 99 -11.83 -27.23 16.98
C GLN A 99 -11.41 -25.77 16.78
N MET A 100 -10.15 -25.42 17.06
CA MET A 100 -9.59 -24.09 16.86
C MET A 100 -9.55 -23.70 15.36
N GLU A 101 -9.19 -24.63 14.47
CA GLU A 101 -9.24 -24.39 13.02
C GLU A 101 -10.67 -24.15 12.51
N LYS A 102 -11.65 -24.90 13.02
CA LYS A 102 -13.07 -24.69 12.67
C LYS A 102 -13.59 -23.36 13.19
N ASP A 103 -13.22 -22.99 14.41
CA ASP A 103 -13.62 -21.72 15.00
C ASP A 103 -12.98 -20.55 14.23
N MET A 104 -11.74 -20.69 13.76
CA MET A 104 -11.04 -19.72 12.89
C MET A 104 -11.67 -19.62 11.50
N GLU A 105 -12.01 -20.75 10.85
CA GLU A 105 -12.76 -20.74 9.58
C GLU A 105 -14.15 -20.12 9.73
N ILE A 106 -14.80 -20.30 10.88
CA ILE A 106 -16.10 -19.67 11.17
C ILE A 106 -15.92 -18.15 11.35
N GLU A 107 -14.86 -17.70 12.04
CA GLU A 107 -14.52 -16.28 12.16
C GLU A 107 -14.18 -15.65 10.80
N ASP A 108 -13.36 -16.28 9.97
CA ASP A 108 -13.01 -15.78 8.63
C ASP A 108 -14.26 -15.71 7.72
N ASN A 109 -15.13 -16.73 7.77
CA ASN A 109 -16.40 -16.70 7.04
C ASN A 109 -17.37 -15.65 7.60
N MET A 110 -17.36 -15.40 8.91
CA MET A 110 -18.15 -14.32 9.53
C MET A 110 -17.61 -12.95 9.13
N GLU A 111 -16.29 -12.73 9.12
CA GLU A 111 -15.66 -11.49 8.66
C GLU A 111 -15.88 -11.25 7.16
N GLU A 112 -15.84 -12.30 6.32
CA GLU A 112 -16.18 -12.19 4.89
C GLU A 112 -17.65 -11.79 4.66
N GLU A 113 -18.58 -12.30 5.48
CA GLU A 113 -20.00 -11.97 5.37
C GLU A 113 -20.34 -10.60 5.97
N GLU A 114 -19.69 -10.20 7.07
CA GLU A 114 -19.78 -8.85 7.64
C GLU A 114 -19.20 -7.80 6.67
N SER A 115 -18.10 -8.14 5.98
CA SER A 115 -17.46 -7.28 4.97
C SER A 115 -18.36 -7.01 3.76
N LYS A 116 -19.16 -7.98 3.28
CA LYS A 116 -20.02 -7.78 2.10
C LYS A 116 -21.19 -6.83 2.39
N LEU A 117 -21.68 -6.80 3.62
CA LEU A 117 -22.84 -6.01 4.02
C LEU A 117 -22.45 -4.61 4.50
N ASP A 118 -21.33 -4.47 5.20
CA ASP A 118 -20.75 -3.17 5.52
C ASP A 118 -20.25 -2.47 4.26
N ASN A 119 -19.62 -3.19 3.32
CA ASN A 119 -19.28 -2.62 2.01
C ASN A 119 -20.54 -2.19 1.25
N TRP A 120 -21.64 -2.96 1.33
CA TRP A 120 -22.89 -2.59 0.68
C TRP A 120 -23.56 -1.38 1.35
N LEU A 121 -23.67 -1.32 2.69
CA LEU A 121 -24.18 -0.14 3.40
C LEU A 121 -23.30 1.08 3.17
N HIS A 122 -21.98 0.91 3.08
CA HIS A 122 -21.02 1.96 2.78
C HIS A 122 -21.09 2.44 1.32
N GLU A 123 -21.43 1.56 0.38
CA GLU A 123 -21.79 1.88 -1.01
C GLU A 123 -23.19 2.52 -1.10
N ASN A 124 -24.10 2.17 -0.17
CA ASN A 124 -25.51 2.53 -0.17
C ASN A 124 -25.91 3.54 0.93
N LYS A 125 -24.92 4.23 1.50
CA LYS A 125 -25.07 5.28 2.53
C LYS A 125 -26.04 6.40 2.11
N TYR A 126 -26.30 6.52 0.80
CA TYR A 126 -27.31 7.42 0.23
C TYR A 126 -28.77 7.05 0.58
N PHE A 127 -29.03 5.85 1.12
CA PHE A 127 -30.34 5.46 1.66
C PHE A 127 -30.57 5.96 3.09
N GLU A 128 -29.50 6.12 3.90
CA GLU A 128 -29.60 6.48 5.33
C GLU A 128 -30.30 7.82 5.57
N SER A 129 -30.06 8.82 4.71
CA SER A 129 -30.64 10.16 4.90
C SER A 129 -32.18 10.21 4.88
N TYR A 130 -32.85 9.15 4.44
CA TYR A 130 -34.31 9.07 4.34
C TYR A 130 -34.91 7.87 5.10
N MET A 131 -34.12 7.21 5.95
CA MET A 131 -34.57 6.03 6.69
C MET A 131 -34.42 6.24 8.20
N ASP A 132 -35.24 5.50 8.94
CA ASP A 132 -35.19 5.47 10.39
C ASP A 132 -34.18 4.39 10.81
N ASP A 133 -33.25 4.70 11.71
CA ASP A 133 -32.13 3.82 12.09
C ASP A 133 -32.63 2.46 12.64
N ASP A 134 -33.80 2.48 13.28
CA ASP A 134 -34.48 1.28 13.81
C ASP A 134 -34.93 0.32 12.68
N VAL A 135 -35.30 0.86 11.52
CA VAL A 135 -35.77 0.07 10.36
C VAL A 135 -34.60 -0.53 9.59
N ILE A 136 -33.50 0.23 9.47
CA ILE A 136 -32.25 -0.29 8.90
C ILE A 136 -31.76 -1.47 9.73
N SER A 137 -31.75 -1.31 11.06
CA SER A 137 -31.33 -2.35 12.01
C SER A 137 -32.23 -3.60 11.95
N GLN A 138 -33.54 -3.44 11.75
CA GLN A 138 -34.46 -4.59 11.60
C GLN A 138 -34.22 -5.36 10.31
N ILE A 139 -34.15 -4.68 9.17
CA ILE A 139 -33.90 -5.35 7.87
C ILE A 139 -32.53 -6.02 7.86
N TYR A 140 -31.55 -5.41 8.53
CA TYR A 140 -30.21 -5.98 8.73
C TYR A 140 -30.25 -7.29 9.53
N ASN A 141 -30.94 -7.28 10.66
CA ASN A 141 -31.09 -8.47 11.51
C ASN A 141 -31.84 -9.60 10.78
N ASP A 142 -32.86 -9.27 10.00
CA ASP A 142 -33.64 -10.23 9.23
C ASP A 142 -32.88 -10.81 8.02
N PHE A 143 -31.93 -10.05 7.46
CA PHE A 143 -31.00 -10.56 6.45
C PHE A 143 -29.96 -11.48 7.09
N ARG A 144 -29.41 -11.10 8.26
CA ARG A 144 -28.42 -11.89 9.01
C ARG A 144 -29.01 -13.21 9.55
N SER A 145 -30.30 -13.23 9.90
CA SER A 145 -30.99 -14.46 10.32
C SER A 145 -31.28 -15.42 9.15
N GLY A 146 -31.03 -15.01 7.90
CA GLY A 146 -31.31 -15.79 6.70
C GLY A 146 -32.79 -15.82 6.30
N ASP A 147 -33.63 -15.01 6.96
CA ASP A 147 -35.07 -14.93 6.70
C ASP A 147 -35.39 -14.14 5.43
N LEU A 148 -34.48 -13.26 4.97
CA LEU A 148 -34.62 -12.49 3.74
C LEU A 148 -33.50 -12.74 2.74
N ASN A 149 -33.90 -12.93 1.48
CA ASN A 149 -32.97 -12.97 0.36
C ASN A 149 -32.48 -11.54 0.04
N LYS A 150 -31.27 -11.39 -0.51
CA LYS A 150 -30.66 -10.08 -0.86
C LYS A 150 -31.58 -9.21 -1.71
N LYS A 151 -32.31 -9.81 -2.66
CA LYS A 151 -33.27 -9.09 -3.51
C LYS A 151 -34.47 -8.56 -2.73
N ASP A 152 -34.94 -9.33 -1.76
CA ASP A 152 -36.12 -8.97 -0.96
C ASP A 152 -35.75 -7.90 0.08
N ALA A 153 -34.54 -7.96 0.64
CA ALA A 153 -33.98 -6.90 1.46
C ALA A 153 -33.91 -5.57 0.69
N ILE A 154 -33.38 -5.57 -0.55
CA ILE A 154 -33.32 -4.38 -1.41
C ILE A 154 -34.72 -3.82 -1.67
N GLN A 155 -35.71 -4.67 -1.99
CA GLN A 155 -37.08 -4.22 -2.22
C GLN A 155 -37.71 -3.60 -0.97
N ASN A 156 -37.44 -4.14 0.22
CA ASN A 156 -37.91 -3.57 1.48
C ASN A 156 -37.29 -2.20 1.76
N PHE A 157 -35.99 -2.04 1.48
CA PHE A 157 -35.33 -0.74 1.55
C PHE A 157 -35.93 0.25 0.54
N GLU A 158 -36.10 -0.13 -0.72
CA GLU A 158 -36.73 0.73 -1.73
C GLU A 158 -38.15 1.15 -1.34
N HIS A 159 -38.93 0.20 -0.78
CA HIS A 159 -40.29 0.47 -0.30
C HIS A 159 -40.29 1.47 0.86
N HIS A 160 -39.40 1.28 1.85
CA HIS A 160 -39.31 2.17 2.99
C HIS A 160 -38.84 3.58 2.59
N LYS A 161 -37.88 3.68 1.66
CA LYS A 161 -37.45 4.96 1.08
C LYS A 161 -38.61 5.69 0.43
N ALA A 162 -39.39 4.99 -0.40
CA ALA A 162 -40.57 5.57 -1.05
C ALA A 162 -41.60 6.06 -0.02
N GLN A 163 -41.79 5.30 1.07
CA GLN A 163 -42.67 5.69 2.16
C GLN A 163 -42.18 6.95 2.89
N SER A 164 -40.89 7.04 3.24
CA SER A 164 -40.32 8.23 3.87
C SER A 164 -40.39 9.46 2.97
N LEU A 165 -40.04 9.33 1.69
CA LEU A 165 -40.16 10.41 0.72
C LEU A 165 -41.61 10.92 0.61
N SER A 166 -42.59 10.00 0.63
CA SER A 166 -44.00 10.38 0.60
C SER A 166 -44.45 11.13 1.85
N LYS A 167 -43.88 10.82 3.03
CA LYS A 167 -44.15 11.55 4.28
C LYS A 167 -43.57 12.96 4.21
N ILE A 168 -42.32 13.10 3.77
CA ILE A 168 -41.64 14.39 3.65
C ILE A 168 -42.38 15.28 2.62
N GLN A 169 -42.80 14.73 1.48
CA GLN A 169 -43.57 15.46 0.47
C GLN A 169 -44.98 15.86 0.95
N ALA A 170 -45.53 15.14 1.94
CA ALA A 170 -46.80 15.52 2.57
C ALA A 170 -46.64 16.68 3.56
N GLU A 171 -45.46 16.83 4.17
CA GLU A 171 -45.12 17.94 5.09
C GLU A 171 -44.63 19.17 4.32
N ASP A 172 -43.80 18.98 3.31
CA ASP A 172 -43.27 20.02 2.42
C ASP A 172 -43.48 19.61 0.94
N PRO A 173 -44.50 20.19 0.26
CA PRO A 173 -44.80 19.87 -1.13
C PRO A 173 -43.74 20.36 -2.13
N GLU A 174 -42.84 21.27 -1.73
CA GLU A 174 -41.76 21.78 -2.57
C GLU A 174 -40.47 20.97 -2.42
N PHE A 175 -40.43 20.01 -1.49
CA PHE A 175 -39.27 19.16 -1.27
C PHE A 175 -38.98 18.28 -2.49
N VAL A 176 -37.81 18.49 -3.10
CA VAL A 176 -37.26 17.65 -4.15
C VAL A 176 -36.05 16.91 -3.58
N PRO A 177 -36.07 15.57 -3.50
CA PRO A 177 -34.92 14.82 -3.04
C PRO A 177 -33.75 15.00 -4.01
N ASP A 178 -32.53 15.01 -3.47
CA ASP A 178 -31.33 15.06 -4.30
C ASP A 178 -31.26 13.80 -5.19
N PRO A 179 -30.92 13.94 -6.48
CA PRO A 179 -30.68 12.80 -7.35
C PRO A 179 -29.49 11.97 -6.86
N THR A 180 -29.53 10.65 -7.10
CA THR A 180 -28.54 9.68 -6.61
C THR A 180 -27.09 10.08 -6.89
N TRP A 181 -26.81 10.64 -8.07
CA TRP A 181 -25.46 11.08 -8.46
C TRP A 181 -24.92 12.23 -7.59
N LEU A 182 -25.78 13.12 -7.06
CA LEU A 182 -25.34 14.16 -6.12
C LEU A 182 -24.99 13.56 -4.76
N CYS A 183 -25.74 12.56 -4.32
CA CYS A 183 -25.45 11.85 -3.08
C CYS A 183 -24.14 11.06 -3.18
N GLU A 184 -23.90 10.38 -4.31
CA GLU A 184 -22.63 9.70 -4.58
C GLU A 184 -21.44 10.65 -4.55
N ILE A 185 -21.56 11.84 -5.19
CA ILE A 185 -20.51 12.87 -5.14
C ILE A 185 -20.24 13.33 -3.71
N LYS A 186 -21.28 13.58 -2.91
CA LYS A 186 -21.12 13.98 -1.50
C LYS A 186 -20.43 12.88 -0.68
N CYS A 187 -20.89 11.64 -0.83
CA CYS A 187 -20.31 10.48 -0.17
C CYS A 187 -18.82 10.32 -0.52
N GLN A 188 -18.46 10.41 -1.80
CA GLN A 188 -17.07 10.26 -2.23
C GLN A 188 -16.18 11.44 -1.83
N GLN A 189 -16.75 12.64 -1.61
CA GLN A 189 -16.01 13.78 -1.08
C GLN A 189 -15.73 13.69 0.42
N GLU A 190 -16.50 12.89 1.17
CA GLU A 190 -16.24 12.63 2.59
C GLU A 190 -15.20 11.53 2.82
N LYS A 191 -15.10 10.57 1.90
CA LYS A 191 -14.16 9.44 1.99
C LYS A 191 -12.73 9.87 1.70
N THR A 192 -11.78 9.23 2.37
CA THR A 192 -10.33 9.41 2.15
C THR A 192 -9.65 8.19 1.56
N ASP A 193 -10.42 7.15 1.26
CA ASP A 193 -9.92 5.88 0.73
C ASP A 193 -9.61 5.99 -0.76
N PHE A 194 -8.73 5.10 -1.24
CA PHE A 194 -8.38 5.01 -2.64
C PHE A 194 -9.60 4.67 -3.51
N CYS A 195 -9.77 5.39 -4.61
CA CYS A 195 -10.86 5.18 -5.55
C CYS A 195 -10.56 4.07 -6.56
N LEU A 196 -9.29 3.83 -6.88
CA LEU A 196 -8.87 2.78 -7.81
C LEU A 196 -8.59 1.47 -7.07
N ASN A 197 -8.90 0.35 -7.71
CA ASN A 197 -8.57 -0.98 -7.17
C ASN A 197 -7.04 -1.14 -7.11
N LYS A 198 -6.52 -1.40 -5.90
CA LYS A 198 -5.08 -1.51 -5.61
C LYS A 198 -4.39 -2.57 -6.48
N ASP A 199 -4.95 -3.77 -6.61
CA ASP A 199 -4.35 -4.87 -7.37
C ASP A 199 -4.24 -4.54 -8.86
N ASN A 200 -5.29 -3.93 -9.42
CA ASN A 200 -5.29 -3.54 -10.83
C ASN A 200 -4.29 -2.41 -11.10
N PHE A 201 -4.17 -1.45 -10.18
CA PHE A 201 -3.20 -0.36 -10.29
C PHE A 201 -1.76 -0.89 -10.19
N GLU A 202 -1.49 -1.80 -9.25
CA GLU A 202 -0.20 -2.46 -9.13
C GLU A 202 0.20 -3.20 -10.41
N ASN A 203 -0.71 -4.00 -10.95
CA ASN A 203 -0.48 -4.72 -12.21
C ASN A 203 -0.16 -3.76 -13.37
N LEU A 204 -0.87 -2.62 -13.45
CA LEU A 204 -0.61 -1.60 -14.46
C LEU A 204 0.78 -0.96 -14.30
N ILE A 205 1.20 -0.64 -13.07
CA ILE A 205 2.53 -0.08 -12.82
C ILE A 205 3.64 -1.07 -13.19
N ARG A 206 3.43 -2.36 -12.89
CA ARG A 206 4.36 -3.44 -13.27
C ARG A 206 4.45 -3.59 -14.79
N GLU A 207 3.33 -3.55 -15.50
CA GLU A 207 3.27 -3.59 -16.97
C GLU A 207 4.06 -2.42 -17.59
N ILE A 208 3.76 -1.18 -17.15
CA ILE A 208 4.44 0.02 -17.65
C ILE A 208 5.94 -0.03 -17.37
N THR A 209 6.35 -0.50 -16.19
CA THR A 209 7.77 -0.50 -15.84
C THR A 209 8.53 -1.57 -16.61
N GLN A 210 7.92 -2.72 -16.88
CA GLN A 210 8.52 -3.75 -17.73
C GLN A 210 8.81 -3.22 -19.15
N ASP A 211 7.91 -2.40 -19.70
CA ASP A 211 8.09 -1.75 -21.00
C ASP A 211 9.24 -0.74 -21.01
N ILE A 212 9.51 -0.09 -19.87
CA ILE A 212 10.59 0.91 -19.74
C ILE A 212 11.94 0.24 -19.44
N ASN A 213 11.99 -0.63 -18.44
CA ASN A 213 13.19 -1.29 -17.94
C ASN A 213 12.88 -2.72 -17.45
N SER A 214 13.19 -3.71 -18.27
CA SER A 214 12.93 -5.13 -17.97
C SER A 214 13.71 -5.70 -16.77
N ASN A 215 14.70 -4.98 -16.24
CA ASN A 215 15.57 -5.45 -15.16
C ASN A 215 14.99 -5.12 -13.76
N ILE A 216 13.95 -4.30 -13.67
CA ILE A 216 13.31 -3.93 -12.41
C ILE A 216 12.14 -4.88 -12.17
N THR A 217 12.39 -5.97 -11.44
CA THR A 217 11.34 -6.96 -11.12
C THR A 217 10.67 -6.71 -9.79
N ASN A 218 11.35 -6.01 -8.88
CA ASN A 218 10.95 -5.87 -7.48
C ASN A 218 10.74 -4.40 -7.15
N PHE A 219 9.64 -4.13 -6.45
CA PHE A 219 9.31 -2.83 -5.89
C PHE A 219 9.04 -3.01 -4.41
N GLU A 220 9.31 -1.98 -3.63
CA GLU A 220 8.85 -1.88 -2.26
C GLU A 220 7.33 -1.68 -2.25
N PRO A 221 6.58 -2.34 -1.34
CA PRO A 221 5.11 -2.24 -1.32
C PRO A 221 4.61 -0.79 -1.15
N GLU A 222 5.32 0.05 -0.40
CA GLU A 222 4.97 1.45 -0.14
C GLU A 222 5.00 2.32 -1.42
N VAL A 223 5.80 1.93 -2.42
CA VAL A 223 5.90 2.65 -3.70
C VAL A 223 4.57 2.62 -4.46
N PHE A 224 3.84 1.49 -4.42
CA PHE A 224 2.57 1.38 -5.12
C PHE A 224 1.51 2.30 -4.51
N GLU A 225 1.44 2.37 -3.17
CA GLU A 225 0.49 3.25 -2.48
C GLU A 225 0.81 4.74 -2.73
N MET A 226 2.10 5.10 -2.70
CA MET A 226 2.53 6.47 -3.02
C MET A 226 2.18 6.86 -4.46
N LEU A 227 2.51 6.00 -5.43
CA LEU A 227 2.22 6.25 -6.84
C LEU A 227 0.72 6.34 -7.10
N GLN A 228 -0.06 5.50 -6.43
CA GLN A 228 -1.51 5.55 -6.51
C GLN A 228 -2.06 6.85 -5.94
N SER A 229 -1.59 7.28 -4.76
CA SER A 229 -1.99 8.54 -4.14
C SER A 229 -1.76 9.75 -5.04
N VAL A 230 -0.55 9.87 -5.60
CA VAL A 230 -0.21 10.97 -6.51
C VAL A 230 -1.01 10.90 -7.82
N SER A 231 -1.23 9.69 -8.35
CA SER A 231 -1.99 9.50 -9.59
C SER A 231 -3.47 9.83 -9.42
N GLU A 232 -4.08 9.43 -8.31
CA GLU A 232 -5.48 9.75 -7.99
C GLU A 232 -5.66 11.24 -7.74
N ASP A 233 -4.76 11.89 -6.99
CA ASP A 233 -4.82 13.34 -6.77
C ASP A 233 -4.72 14.11 -8.09
N TYR A 234 -3.79 13.70 -8.97
CA TYR A 234 -3.69 14.23 -10.32
C TYR A 234 -4.99 14.06 -11.12
N LEU A 235 -5.60 12.87 -11.10
CA LEU A 235 -6.87 12.62 -11.78
C LEU A 235 -8.00 13.47 -11.21
N LEU A 236 -8.09 13.61 -9.88
CA LEU A 236 -9.08 14.47 -9.22
C LEU A 236 -8.93 15.93 -9.65
N GLU A 237 -7.70 16.46 -9.69
CA GLU A 237 -7.44 17.80 -10.20
C GLU A 237 -7.91 17.96 -11.66
N LYS A 238 -7.61 16.96 -12.51
CA LYS A 238 -8.08 16.94 -13.90
C LYS A 238 -9.60 16.94 -14.02
N PHE A 239 -10.29 16.14 -13.22
CA PHE A 239 -11.75 16.11 -13.20
C PHE A 239 -12.37 17.40 -12.68
N ARG A 240 -11.76 18.06 -11.68
CA ARG A 240 -12.21 19.37 -11.19
C ARG A 240 -12.13 20.42 -12.30
N PHE A 241 -11.02 20.45 -13.05
CA PHE A 241 -10.90 21.36 -14.19
C PHE A 241 -11.86 21.01 -15.32
N ALA A 242 -11.99 19.73 -15.68
CA ALA A 242 -12.90 19.29 -16.73
C ALA A 242 -14.37 19.64 -16.38
N ASN A 243 -14.75 19.49 -15.11
CA ASN A 243 -16.05 19.93 -14.59
C ASN A 243 -16.23 21.45 -14.74
N TYR A 244 -15.22 22.24 -14.35
CA TYR A 244 -15.23 23.69 -14.56
C TYR A 244 -15.44 24.06 -16.04
N GLN A 245 -14.76 23.40 -16.97
CA GLN A 245 -14.91 23.65 -18.41
C GLN A 245 -16.28 23.24 -18.95
N ALA A 246 -16.84 22.14 -18.45
CA ALA A 246 -18.19 21.71 -18.79
C ALA A 246 -19.22 22.78 -18.40
N ILE A 247 -19.17 23.26 -17.15
CA ILE A 247 -20.05 24.30 -16.61
C ILE A 247 -19.83 25.63 -17.34
N HIS A 248 -18.58 26.01 -17.62
CA HIS A 248 -18.25 27.22 -18.38
C HIS A 248 -18.86 27.18 -19.80
N SER A 249 -18.99 25.98 -20.37
CA SER A 249 -19.66 25.76 -21.66
C SER A 249 -21.18 25.62 -21.55
N GLY A 250 -21.78 25.80 -20.37
CA GLY A 250 -23.22 25.63 -20.12
C GLY A 250 -23.71 24.18 -20.17
N ARG A 251 -22.85 23.22 -19.81
CA ARG A 251 -23.19 21.78 -19.76
C ARG A 251 -22.96 21.23 -18.36
N ASP A 252 -23.80 20.27 -17.99
CA ASP A 252 -23.67 19.51 -16.73
C ASP A 252 -22.92 18.18 -16.93
N GLU A 253 -22.55 17.85 -18.17
CA GLU A 253 -21.87 16.62 -18.58
C GLU A 253 -20.44 16.91 -19.06
N ILE A 254 -19.47 16.23 -18.45
CA ILE A 254 -18.05 16.24 -18.84
C ILE A 254 -17.87 15.42 -20.13
N ARG A 255 -17.08 15.95 -21.08
CA ARG A 255 -16.77 15.31 -22.36
C ARG A 255 -15.26 15.28 -22.60
N PRO A 256 -14.75 14.41 -23.49
CA PRO A 256 -13.31 14.34 -23.80
C PRO A 256 -12.70 15.70 -24.16
N LYS A 257 -13.44 16.57 -24.86
CA LYS A 257 -13.03 17.95 -25.20
C LYS A 257 -12.63 18.81 -23.98
N ASP A 258 -13.19 18.51 -22.81
CA ASP A 258 -12.98 19.28 -21.57
C ASP A 258 -11.61 18.97 -20.95
N PHE A 259 -11.05 17.79 -21.23
CA PHE A 259 -9.70 17.40 -20.80
C PHE A 259 -8.59 18.00 -21.68
N TYR A 260 -8.83 18.21 -22.97
CA TYR A 260 -7.80 18.75 -23.87
C TYR A 260 -7.51 20.24 -23.64
N SER A 261 -8.44 20.97 -23.02
CA SER A 261 -8.23 22.39 -22.71
C SER A 261 -7.26 22.60 -21.55
N ILE A 262 -6.82 21.51 -20.90
CA ILE A 262 -5.89 21.54 -19.78
C ILE A 262 -4.47 21.64 -20.32
N ARG A 263 -3.91 22.85 -20.33
CA ARG A 263 -2.47 23.08 -20.54
C ARG A 263 -1.80 23.35 -19.20
N PHE A 264 -0.70 22.64 -18.94
CA PHE A 264 0.28 22.96 -17.91
C PHE A 264 1.20 24.09 -18.38
#